data_AF-A0A523XVN2-F1
#
_entry.id   AF-A0A523XVN2-F1
#
_cell.length_a   1.000
_cell.length_b   1.000
_cell.length_c   1.000
_cell.angle_alpha   90.00
_cell.angle_beta   90.00
_cell.angle_gamma   90.00
#
_symmetry.space_group_name_H-M   'P 1'
#
loop_
_entity.id
_entity.type
_entity.pdbx_description
1 polymer ?
#
loop_
_entity_poly.entity_id
_entity_poly.type
_entity_poly.pdbx_seq_one_letter_code
_entity_poly.pdbx_strand_id
1 'polypeptide(L)'
;MMPQLDRCIQELGEGMVVPLDSGEVIFKLDSFEDNPVVEPQDIGLTWHEDGERKIGAVFNSGAEVFQDKVILTPRCHQGYQKTTFFDEKLGIERSCLENYISEVWPLVSEDGVHFTRFQNVVIRADGTDHQDFTYGIEDIRIVKHGRRYLLVGCGKIKPPFKGANADRIAIYSTDDFVNTTYHGMVESFDSRNAVPFPEPVNGRHYVLLRFHPNVHLAFLEAGMDQ
;
A
#
# COMPACT_ATOMS: atom_id res chain seq x y z
N MET A 1 -25.52 20.94 -7.48
CA MET A 1 -25.12 19.84 -8.37
C MET A 1 -24.38 18.85 -7.49
N MET A 2 -24.73 17.57 -7.53
CA MET A 2 -24.08 16.55 -6.69
C MET A 2 -22.63 16.31 -7.18
N PRO A 3 -21.64 16.18 -6.29
CA PRO A 3 -20.27 15.82 -6.65
C PRO A 3 -20.18 14.60 -7.59
N GLN A 4 -19.11 14.51 -8.39
CA GLN A 4 -18.93 13.41 -9.34
C GLN A 4 -18.74 12.06 -8.63
N LEU A 5 -17.93 12.04 -7.56
CA LEU A 5 -17.75 10.88 -6.69
C LEU A 5 -19.09 10.32 -6.17
N ASP A 6 -19.95 11.19 -5.63
CA ASP A 6 -21.26 10.78 -5.12
C ASP A 6 -22.17 10.16 -6.20
N ARG A 7 -22.05 10.62 -7.45
CA ARG A 7 -22.78 10.01 -8.59
C ARG A 7 -22.24 8.62 -8.91
N CYS A 8 -20.92 8.47 -8.98
CA CYS A 8 -20.30 7.18 -9.24
C CYS A 8 -20.68 6.17 -8.14
N ILE A 9 -20.64 6.56 -6.87
CA ILE A 9 -21.02 5.70 -5.73
C ILE A 9 -22.45 5.18 -5.87
N GLN A 10 -23.40 5.99 -6.37
CA GLN A 10 -24.78 5.54 -6.57
C GLN A 10 -24.95 4.51 -7.69
N GLU A 11 -23.98 4.44 -8.60
CA GLU A 11 -23.97 3.48 -9.71
C GLU A 11 -23.20 2.20 -9.35
N LEU A 12 -22.39 2.22 -8.28
CA LEU A 12 -21.70 1.04 -7.78
C LEU A 12 -22.70 0.07 -7.14
N GLY A 13 -22.57 -1.21 -7.50
CA GLY A 13 -23.31 -2.28 -6.85
C GLY A 13 -22.84 -2.52 -5.42
N GLU A 14 -23.78 -2.82 -4.52
CA GLU A 14 -23.49 -3.14 -3.12
C GLU A 14 -23.19 -4.64 -2.91
N GLY A 15 -23.36 -5.47 -3.93
CA GLY A 15 -23.31 -6.93 -3.83
C GLY A 15 -24.69 -7.59 -3.71
N MET A 16 -24.69 -8.91 -3.64
CA MET A 16 -25.89 -9.74 -3.61
C MET A 16 -25.75 -10.95 -2.68
N VAL A 17 -26.89 -11.37 -2.13
CA VAL A 17 -26.99 -12.61 -1.35
C VAL A 17 -27.17 -13.79 -2.31
N VAL A 18 -26.29 -14.79 -2.23
CA VAL A 18 -26.26 -15.95 -3.13
C VAL A 18 -26.42 -17.26 -2.34
N PRO A 19 -27.39 -18.12 -2.67
CA PRO A 19 -27.48 -19.47 -2.12
C PRO A 19 -26.45 -20.39 -2.78
N LEU A 20 -25.80 -21.25 -1.99
CA LEU A 20 -24.87 -22.27 -2.46
C LEU A 20 -25.55 -23.65 -2.54
N ASP A 21 -24.99 -24.54 -3.35
CA ASP A 21 -25.46 -25.94 -3.47
C ASP A 21 -25.40 -26.70 -2.14
N SER A 22 -24.59 -26.23 -1.18
CA SER A 22 -24.51 -26.75 0.19
C SER A 22 -25.73 -26.40 1.06
N GLY A 23 -26.61 -25.50 0.60
CA GLY A 23 -27.69 -24.91 1.39
C GLY A 23 -27.26 -23.70 2.23
N GLU A 24 -25.98 -23.34 2.22
CA GLU A 24 -25.47 -22.12 2.85
C GLU A 24 -25.81 -20.88 2.01
N VAL A 25 -25.76 -19.72 2.66
CA VAL A 25 -25.98 -18.43 2.02
C VAL A 25 -24.75 -17.57 2.24
N ILE A 26 -24.23 -16.99 1.15
CA ILE A 26 -23.11 -16.07 1.19
C ILE A 26 -23.55 -14.68 0.72
N PHE A 27 -22.84 -13.65 1.18
CA PHE A 27 -22.89 -12.33 0.58
C PHE A 27 -21.74 -12.17 -0.40
N LYS A 28 -22.05 -11.96 -1.68
CA LYS A 28 -21.07 -11.75 -2.74
C LYS A 28 -21.01 -10.25 -3.05
N LEU A 29 -19.86 -9.63 -2.83
CA LEU A 29 -19.63 -8.23 -3.21
C LEU A 29 -19.65 -8.09 -4.74
N ASP A 30 -20.22 -6.98 -5.22
CA ASP A 30 -20.14 -6.62 -6.63
C ASP A 30 -18.75 -6.11 -6.96
N SER A 31 -18.27 -6.45 -8.15
CA SER A 31 -17.04 -5.89 -8.70
C SER A 31 -17.42 -4.78 -9.66
N PHE A 32 -16.72 -3.64 -9.59
CA PHE A 32 -16.86 -2.61 -10.60
C PHE A 32 -16.57 -3.21 -12.00
N GLU A 33 -17.47 -2.97 -12.94
CA GLU A 33 -17.47 -3.66 -14.25
C GLU A 33 -16.22 -3.33 -15.08
N ASP A 34 -15.71 -2.10 -14.96
CA ASP A 34 -14.54 -1.62 -15.70
C ASP A 34 -13.22 -1.84 -14.94
N ASN A 35 -13.18 -2.78 -13.98
CA ASN A 35 -11.92 -3.15 -13.35
C ASN A 35 -10.90 -3.71 -14.36
N PRO A 36 -9.59 -3.41 -14.18
CA PRO A 36 -8.99 -2.68 -13.06
C PRO A 36 -9.09 -1.15 -13.18
N VAL A 37 -9.28 -0.45 -12.06
CA VAL A 37 -9.32 1.03 -12.01
C VAL A 37 -7.95 1.72 -12.22
N VAL A 38 -6.85 0.96 -12.16
CA VAL A 38 -5.49 1.46 -12.44
C VAL A 38 -4.67 0.34 -13.09
N GLU A 39 -4.16 0.58 -14.28
CA GLU A 39 -3.11 -0.21 -14.92
C GLU A 39 -1.75 0.52 -14.85
N PRO A 40 -0.61 -0.20 -14.88
CA PRO A 40 0.71 0.43 -14.92
C PRO A 40 0.87 1.45 -16.07
N GLN A 41 0.26 1.17 -17.21
CA GLN A 41 0.34 2.00 -18.42
C GLN A 41 -0.35 3.36 -18.23
N ASP A 42 -1.45 3.41 -17.48
CA ASP A 42 -2.25 4.62 -17.23
C ASP A 42 -1.43 5.69 -16.50
N ILE A 43 -0.51 5.24 -15.66
CA ILE A 43 0.33 6.10 -14.82
C ILE A 43 1.77 6.22 -15.31
N GLY A 44 2.06 5.69 -16.51
CA GLY A 44 3.38 5.73 -17.13
C GLY A 44 4.41 4.78 -16.49
N LEU A 45 3.98 3.79 -15.71
CA LEU A 45 4.83 2.80 -15.04
C LEU A 45 5.27 1.70 -16.03
N THR A 46 6.02 2.12 -17.06
CA THR A 46 6.60 1.26 -18.08
C THR A 46 8.02 1.71 -18.42
N TRP A 47 8.90 0.80 -18.80
CA TRP A 47 10.27 1.12 -19.22
C TRP A 47 10.64 0.38 -20.50
N HIS A 48 11.80 0.68 -21.07
CA HIS A 48 12.34 -0.08 -22.21
C HIS A 48 13.62 -0.80 -21.78
N GLU A 49 13.74 -2.05 -22.19
CA GLU A 49 14.93 -2.89 -21.98
C GLU A 49 15.15 -3.71 -23.26
N ASP A 50 16.36 -3.66 -23.82
CA ASP A 50 16.72 -4.33 -25.08
C ASP A 50 15.78 -4.04 -26.26
N GLY A 51 15.26 -2.80 -26.32
CA GLY A 51 14.33 -2.36 -27.36
C GLY A 51 12.89 -2.82 -27.15
N GLU A 52 12.59 -3.58 -26.09
CA GLU A 52 11.25 -4.00 -25.74
C GLU A 52 10.64 -3.13 -24.64
N ARG A 53 9.38 -2.76 -24.80
CA ARG A 53 8.61 -2.10 -23.72
C ARG A 53 8.26 -3.14 -22.66
N LYS A 54 8.68 -2.90 -21.43
CA LYS A 54 8.33 -3.67 -20.23
C LYS A 54 7.27 -2.93 -19.43
N ILE A 55 6.40 -3.70 -18.76
CA ILE A 55 5.28 -3.19 -17.97
C ILE A 55 5.62 -3.39 -16.49
N GLY A 56 5.43 -2.35 -15.68
CA GLY A 56 5.61 -2.43 -14.24
C GLY A 56 4.44 -3.10 -13.52
N ALA A 57 4.39 -2.91 -12.21
CA ALA A 57 3.30 -3.40 -11.38
C ALA A 57 2.82 -2.30 -10.43
N VAL A 58 1.50 -2.11 -10.36
CA VAL A 58 0.82 -1.16 -9.47
C VAL A 58 -0.25 -1.92 -8.70
N PHE A 59 -0.18 -1.94 -7.37
CA PHE A 59 -1.08 -2.74 -6.52
C PHE A 59 -1.02 -2.29 -5.05
N ASN A 60 -1.80 -2.95 -4.18
CA ASN A 60 -1.80 -2.77 -2.72
C ASN A 60 -1.85 -1.32 -2.24
N SER A 61 -2.76 -0.54 -2.83
CA SER A 61 -2.92 0.86 -2.49
C SER A 61 -3.56 1.08 -1.13
N GLY A 62 -3.02 2.03 -0.37
CA GLY A 62 -3.81 2.77 0.62
C GLY A 62 -4.80 3.69 -0.09
N ALA A 63 -5.92 4.00 0.55
CA ALA A 63 -6.96 4.85 -0.01
C ALA A 63 -7.55 5.75 1.08
N GLU A 64 -7.90 6.98 0.73
CA GLU A 64 -8.56 7.94 1.62
C GLU A 64 -9.31 9.01 0.81
N VAL A 65 -10.28 9.69 1.44
CA VAL A 65 -10.91 10.89 0.88
C VAL A 65 -10.09 12.12 1.24
N PHE A 66 -9.64 12.85 0.22
CA PHE A 66 -8.84 14.05 0.33
C PHE A 66 -9.41 15.17 -0.55
N GLN A 67 -9.87 16.26 0.08
CA GLN A 67 -10.46 17.43 -0.62
C GLN A 67 -11.59 17.05 -1.60
N ASP A 68 -12.54 16.22 -1.15
CA ASP A 68 -13.67 15.70 -1.95
C ASP A 68 -13.25 14.83 -3.16
N LYS A 69 -11.99 14.36 -3.17
CA LYS A 69 -11.42 13.43 -4.14
C LYS A 69 -10.97 12.16 -3.44
N VAL A 70 -10.70 11.12 -4.21
CA VAL A 70 -10.05 9.89 -3.70
C VAL A 70 -8.55 10.00 -3.96
N ILE A 71 -7.75 9.82 -2.92
CA ILE A 71 -6.30 9.68 -3.03
C ILE A 71 -5.92 8.21 -2.84
N LEU A 72 -5.02 7.71 -3.70
CA LEU A 72 -4.43 6.38 -3.61
C LEU A 72 -2.92 6.50 -3.39
N THR A 73 -2.35 5.61 -2.56
CA THR A 73 -0.90 5.44 -2.39
C THR A 73 -0.48 4.02 -2.78
N PRO A 74 -0.52 3.66 -4.07
CA PRO A 74 -0.19 2.33 -4.55
C PRO A 74 1.29 2.03 -4.41
N ARG A 75 1.59 0.74 -4.22
CA ARG A 75 2.92 0.18 -4.36
C ARG A 75 3.22 0.01 -5.85
N CYS A 76 4.29 0.63 -6.31
CA CYS A 76 4.75 0.62 -7.69
C CYS A 76 6.10 -0.07 -7.82
N HIS A 77 6.26 -0.86 -8.88
CA HIS A 77 7.52 -1.50 -9.25
C HIS A 77 7.80 -1.32 -10.74
N GLN A 78 9.07 -1.08 -11.06
CA GLN A 78 9.58 -1.04 -12.42
C GLN A 78 11.07 -1.42 -12.44
N GLY A 79 11.61 -1.76 -13.61
CA GLY A 79 13.04 -2.03 -13.77
C GLY A 79 13.53 -3.32 -13.10
N TYR A 80 12.62 -4.18 -12.65
CA TYR A 80 12.98 -5.46 -12.05
C TYR A 80 13.25 -6.53 -13.12
N GLN A 81 14.11 -7.49 -12.76
CA GLN A 81 14.47 -8.59 -13.64
C GLN A 81 14.11 -9.93 -13.01
N LYS A 82 13.44 -10.79 -13.77
CA LYS A 82 13.11 -12.15 -13.31
C LYS A 82 14.33 -13.05 -13.46
N THR A 83 14.75 -13.65 -12.35
CA THR A 83 15.87 -14.60 -12.31
C THR A 83 15.54 -15.79 -11.40
N THR A 84 16.51 -16.68 -11.22
CA THR A 84 16.46 -17.77 -10.24
C THR A 84 17.64 -17.69 -9.29
N PHE A 85 17.46 -18.23 -8.08
CA PHE A 85 18.53 -18.46 -7.13
C PHE A 85 18.34 -19.82 -6.45
N PHE A 86 19.45 -20.41 -5.99
CA PHE A 86 19.41 -21.66 -5.23
C PHE A 86 19.20 -21.35 -3.74
N ASP A 87 18.12 -21.85 -3.16
CA ASP A 87 17.82 -21.72 -1.74
C ASP A 87 18.46 -22.89 -0.98
N GLU A 88 19.66 -22.66 -0.43
CA GLU A 88 20.43 -23.71 0.27
C GLU A 88 19.66 -24.34 1.45
N LYS A 89 18.76 -23.60 2.10
CA LYS A 89 17.98 -24.12 3.23
C LYS A 89 16.91 -25.12 2.77
N LEU A 90 16.36 -24.91 1.59
CA LEU A 90 15.30 -25.75 1.02
C LEU A 90 15.85 -26.77 0.00
N GLY A 91 17.09 -26.59 -0.47
CA GLY A 91 17.73 -27.45 -1.46
C GLY A 91 17.09 -27.37 -2.86
N ILE A 92 16.43 -26.25 -3.19
CA ILE A 92 15.69 -26.07 -4.46
C ILE A 92 16.06 -24.74 -5.13
N GLU A 93 15.92 -24.68 -6.45
CA GLU A 93 15.91 -23.41 -7.18
C GLU A 93 14.56 -22.71 -7.00
N ARG A 94 14.62 -21.39 -6.80
CA ARG A 94 13.45 -20.53 -6.66
C ARG A 94 13.55 -19.34 -7.58
N SER A 95 12.44 -18.93 -8.16
CA SER A 95 12.37 -17.66 -8.88
C SER A 95 12.48 -16.49 -7.90
N CYS A 96 13.18 -15.44 -8.31
CA CYS A 96 13.18 -14.15 -7.63
C CYS A 96 13.17 -13.00 -8.65
N LEU A 97 13.01 -11.79 -8.12
CA LEU A 97 13.09 -10.55 -8.88
C LEU A 97 14.28 -9.75 -8.36
N GLU A 98 15.27 -9.48 -9.22
CA GLU A 98 16.36 -8.55 -8.94
C GLU A 98 15.90 -7.11 -9.17
N ASN A 99 16.57 -6.16 -8.51
CA ASN A 99 16.23 -4.73 -8.58
C ASN A 99 14.76 -4.45 -8.25
N TYR A 100 14.15 -5.29 -7.41
CA TYR A 100 12.74 -5.21 -7.02
C TYR A 100 12.56 -4.23 -5.85
N ILE A 101 12.83 -2.95 -6.11
CA ILE A 101 12.69 -1.86 -5.15
C ILE A 101 11.34 -1.20 -5.39
N SER A 102 10.49 -1.19 -4.36
CA SER A 102 9.18 -0.53 -4.45
C SER A 102 9.27 0.97 -4.20
N GLU A 103 8.45 1.69 -4.95
CA GLU A 103 8.14 3.10 -4.74
C GLU A 103 6.65 3.25 -4.44
N VAL A 104 6.25 4.38 -3.86
CA VAL A 104 4.82 4.72 -3.71
C VAL A 104 4.51 5.96 -4.54
N TRP A 105 3.52 5.82 -5.42
CA TRP A 105 3.17 6.83 -6.42
C TRP A 105 1.77 7.36 -6.16
N PRO A 106 1.59 8.43 -5.36
CA PRO A 106 0.28 8.99 -5.10
C PRO A 106 -0.52 9.24 -6.38
N LEU A 107 -1.78 8.80 -6.39
CA LEU A 107 -2.76 9.01 -7.47
C LEU A 107 -3.99 9.72 -6.92
N VAL A 108 -4.69 10.47 -7.77
CA VAL A 108 -5.92 11.17 -7.42
C VAL A 108 -7.03 10.89 -8.43
N SER A 109 -8.27 10.81 -7.93
CA SER A 109 -9.48 10.68 -8.74
C SER A 109 -10.60 11.57 -8.20
N GLU A 110 -11.34 12.22 -9.11
CA GLU A 110 -12.53 13.01 -8.77
C GLU A 110 -13.81 12.16 -8.70
N ASP A 111 -13.78 10.95 -9.27
CA ASP A 111 -14.93 10.05 -9.36
C ASP A 111 -14.72 8.71 -8.66
N GLY A 112 -13.51 8.44 -8.17
CA GLY A 112 -13.15 7.24 -7.44
C GLY A 112 -12.74 6.05 -8.31
N VAL A 113 -12.80 6.16 -9.65
CA VAL A 113 -12.50 5.05 -10.57
C VAL A 113 -11.53 5.42 -11.70
N HIS A 114 -11.41 6.69 -12.08
CA HIS A 114 -10.40 7.16 -13.03
C HIS A 114 -9.27 7.91 -12.29
N PHE A 115 -8.07 7.34 -12.29
CA PHE A 115 -6.94 7.87 -11.54
C PHE A 115 -5.85 8.48 -12.42
N THR A 116 -5.20 9.52 -11.90
CA THR A 116 -4.01 10.14 -12.50
C THR A 116 -2.92 10.37 -11.45
N ARG A 117 -1.67 10.57 -11.89
CA ARG A 117 -0.54 10.88 -10.99
C ARG A 117 -0.81 12.17 -10.21
N PHE A 118 -0.80 12.09 -8.89
CA PHE A 118 -0.96 13.26 -8.02
C PHE A 118 0.36 14.03 -7.96
N GLN A 119 0.43 15.13 -8.71
CA GLN A 119 1.57 16.05 -8.77
C GLN A 119 2.94 15.39 -9.05
N ASN A 120 2.94 14.20 -9.66
CA ASN A 120 4.13 13.37 -9.90
C ASN A 120 4.96 13.07 -8.63
N VAL A 121 4.34 13.15 -7.44
CA VAL A 121 4.99 12.83 -6.17
C VAL A 121 5.41 11.37 -6.17
N VAL A 122 6.56 11.07 -5.57
CA VAL A 122 7.04 9.71 -5.32
C VAL A 122 7.60 9.66 -3.91
N ILE A 123 7.16 8.68 -3.12
CA ILE A 123 7.81 8.32 -1.87
C ILE A 123 8.82 7.22 -2.19
N ARG A 124 10.10 7.49 -1.92
CA ARG A 124 11.21 6.60 -2.23
C ARG A 124 11.76 5.98 -0.96
N ALA A 125 12.33 4.79 -1.12
CA ALA A 125 13.03 4.08 -0.08
C ALA A 125 14.19 3.30 -0.71
N ASP A 126 15.02 4.02 -1.46
CA ASP A 126 16.21 3.56 -2.20
C ASP A 126 17.51 4.14 -1.63
N GLY A 127 17.44 4.84 -0.49
CA GLY A 127 18.56 5.53 0.14
C GLY A 127 18.60 7.04 -0.10
N THR A 128 17.76 7.59 -0.97
CA THR A 128 17.77 9.03 -1.28
C THR A 128 17.22 9.89 -0.13
N ASP A 129 16.10 9.49 0.47
CA ASP A 129 15.42 10.27 1.52
C ASP A 129 15.92 9.93 2.94
N HIS A 130 16.28 8.67 3.19
CA HIS A 130 16.84 8.18 4.46
C HIS A 130 17.61 6.87 4.23
N GLN A 131 18.32 6.38 5.26
CA GLN A 131 19.17 5.18 5.17
C GLN A 131 18.65 3.98 5.98
N ASP A 132 17.59 4.16 6.78
CA ASP A 132 17.03 3.12 7.65
C ASP A 132 16.62 1.85 6.88
N PHE A 133 16.07 2.02 5.68
CA PHE A 133 15.73 0.94 4.77
C PHE A 133 15.83 1.42 3.32
N THR A 134 16.36 0.58 2.44
CA THR A 134 16.75 0.97 1.07
C THR A 134 16.31 -0.01 -0.01
N TYR A 135 15.48 -1.01 0.35
CA TYR A 135 14.93 -1.99 -0.58
C TYR A 135 13.44 -1.78 -0.86
N GLY A 136 12.94 -0.57 -0.62
CA GLY A 136 11.58 -0.16 -0.93
C GLY A 136 10.66 -0.01 0.27
N ILE A 137 9.55 0.68 -0.02
CA ILE A 137 8.43 0.94 0.88
C ILE A 137 7.17 0.28 0.31
N GLU A 138 6.57 -0.63 1.06
CA GLU A 138 5.47 -1.46 0.59
C GLU A 138 4.17 -1.18 1.33
N ASP A 139 3.06 -1.30 0.61
CA ASP A 139 1.71 -1.40 1.14
C ASP A 139 1.38 -0.25 2.13
N ILE A 140 1.38 1.01 1.70
CA ILE A 140 1.06 2.14 2.58
C ILE A 140 -0.41 2.12 2.98
N ARG A 141 -0.69 2.34 4.27
CA ARG A 141 -2.04 2.55 4.82
C ARG A 141 -2.13 4.00 5.24
N ILE A 142 -3.22 4.64 4.85
CA ILE A 142 -3.48 6.05 5.15
C ILE A 142 -4.38 6.08 6.38
N VAL A 143 -3.94 6.75 7.45
CA VAL A 143 -4.72 6.93 8.67
C VAL A 143 -4.89 8.42 8.89
N LYS A 144 -6.11 8.91 8.69
CA LYS A 144 -6.47 10.29 8.99
C LYS A 144 -6.47 10.52 10.50
N HIS A 145 -5.70 11.50 10.94
CA HIS A 145 -5.62 11.91 12.34
C HIS A 145 -5.71 13.44 12.45
N GLY A 146 -6.92 13.92 12.79
CA GLY A 146 -7.23 15.34 12.78
C GLY A 146 -7.08 15.95 11.38
N ARG A 147 -6.12 16.88 11.23
CA ARG A 147 -5.82 17.54 9.95
C ARG A 147 -4.71 16.87 9.15
N ARG A 148 -4.03 15.88 9.74
CA ARG A 148 -2.86 15.20 9.16
C ARG A 148 -3.25 13.79 8.72
N TYR A 149 -2.43 13.23 7.86
CA TYR A 149 -2.52 11.84 7.44
C TYR A 149 -1.22 11.14 7.83
N LEU A 150 -1.34 10.04 8.57
CA LEU A 150 -0.23 9.12 8.78
C LEU A 150 -0.20 8.13 7.63
N LEU A 151 0.99 7.88 7.10
CA LEU A 151 1.25 6.90 6.08
C LEU A 151 2.08 5.79 6.70
N VAL A 152 1.45 4.64 6.95
CA VAL A 152 2.08 3.51 7.66
C VAL A 152 2.30 2.38 6.67
N GLY A 153 3.56 2.03 6.44
CA GLY A 153 3.96 1.04 5.44
C GLY A 153 4.96 0.03 5.98
N CYS A 154 5.41 -0.85 5.09
CA CYS A 154 6.44 -1.83 5.35
C CYS A 154 7.74 -1.42 4.65
N GLY A 155 8.71 -0.89 5.41
CA GLY A 155 10.06 -0.64 4.94
C GLY A 155 10.89 -1.92 4.87
N LYS A 156 11.71 -2.06 3.83
CA LYS A 156 12.51 -3.26 3.54
C LYS A 156 14.00 -3.03 3.79
N ILE A 157 14.56 -3.67 4.82
CA ILE A 157 15.99 -3.55 5.18
C ILE A 157 16.90 -4.55 4.45
N LYS A 158 16.32 -5.50 3.72
CA LYS A 158 17.03 -6.47 2.88
C LYS A 158 16.28 -6.67 1.56
N PRO A 159 16.94 -7.17 0.49
CA PRO A 159 16.28 -7.45 -0.78
C PRO A 159 15.06 -8.39 -0.59
N PRO A 160 13.94 -8.11 -1.28
CA PRO A 160 12.84 -9.05 -1.39
C PRO A 160 13.30 -10.42 -1.90
N PHE A 161 12.57 -11.47 -1.54
CA PHE A 161 12.85 -12.88 -1.90
C PHE A 161 14.13 -13.51 -1.30
N LYS A 162 15.11 -12.70 -0.86
CA LYS A 162 16.40 -13.17 -0.34
C LYS A 162 16.61 -12.93 1.15
N GLY A 163 15.89 -11.96 1.73
CA GLY A 163 15.98 -11.62 3.15
C GLY A 163 14.90 -12.27 4.01
N ALA A 164 15.28 -12.68 5.22
CA ALA A 164 14.36 -12.96 6.32
C ALA A 164 14.58 -11.93 7.44
N ASN A 165 13.53 -11.69 8.25
CA ASN A 165 13.49 -10.65 9.28
C ASN A 165 13.94 -9.30 8.70
N ALA A 166 13.17 -8.83 7.72
CA ALA A 166 13.54 -7.72 6.83
C ALA A 166 12.43 -6.68 6.67
N ASP A 167 11.31 -6.84 7.36
CA ASP A 167 10.13 -5.99 7.30
C ASP A 167 10.10 -5.10 8.55
N ARG A 168 9.96 -3.79 8.34
CA ARG A 168 9.88 -2.80 9.41
C ARG A 168 8.65 -1.93 9.20
N ILE A 169 7.97 -1.57 10.30
CA ILE A 169 6.86 -0.63 10.23
C ILE A 169 7.48 0.75 10.03
N ALA A 170 7.31 1.34 8.85
CA ALA A 170 7.79 2.67 8.52
C ALA A 170 6.65 3.68 8.62
N ILE A 171 6.93 4.86 9.18
CA ILE A 171 5.92 5.88 9.45
C ILE A 171 6.32 7.17 8.74
N TYR A 172 5.39 7.70 7.95
CA TYR A 172 5.47 9.05 7.40
C TYR A 172 4.21 9.81 7.80
N SER A 173 4.24 11.14 7.66
CA SER A 173 3.03 11.95 7.69
C SER A 173 2.99 12.95 6.55
N THR A 174 1.79 13.41 6.24
CA THR A 174 1.55 14.48 5.29
C THR A 174 0.26 15.22 5.64
N ASP A 175 0.18 16.50 5.26
CA ASP A 175 -1.03 17.30 5.38
C ASP A 175 -1.69 17.55 4.01
N ASP A 176 -0.96 17.27 2.92
CA ASP A 176 -1.32 17.65 1.55
C ASP A 176 -1.03 16.58 0.48
N PHE A 177 -0.43 15.44 0.85
CA PHE A 177 0.08 14.38 -0.05
C PHE A 177 1.15 14.82 -1.06
N VAL A 178 1.68 16.04 -0.90
CA VAL A 178 2.80 16.58 -1.70
C VAL A 178 4.08 16.51 -0.90
N ASN A 179 4.03 16.97 0.35
CA ASN A 179 5.14 16.99 1.26
C ASN A 179 4.96 15.86 2.28
N THR A 180 5.91 14.94 2.31
CA THR A 180 5.94 13.84 3.28
C THR A 180 7.08 14.04 4.28
N THR A 181 6.80 13.85 5.56
CA THR A 181 7.81 13.81 6.62
C THR A 181 7.99 12.37 7.06
N TYR A 182 9.21 11.85 6.98
CA TYR A 182 9.57 10.54 7.55
C TYR A 182 9.78 10.66 9.07
N HIS A 183 9.20 9.75 9.85
CA HIS A 183 9.27 9.73 11.31
C HIS A 183 10.10 8.58 11.87
N GLY A 184 10.71 7.77 11.02
CA GLY A 184 11.46 6.59 11.45
C GLY A 184 10.71 5.28 11.21
N MET A 185 11.29 4.21 11.72
CA MET A 185 10.72 2.86 11.66
C MET A 185 10.76 2.15 13.02
N VAL A 186 9.84 1.22 13.24
CA VAL A 186 9.87 0.34 14.42
C VAL A 186 10.89 -0.78 14.18
N GLU A 187 12.04 -0.70 14.84
CA GLU A 187 13.17 -1.61 14.61
C GLU A 187 13.15 -2.90 15.42
N SER A 188 12.40 -2.90 16.53
CA SER A 188 12.47 -3.93 17.58
C SER A 188 11.96 -5.31 17.15
N PHE A 189 11.18 -5.39 16.08
CA PHE A 189 10.64 -6.64 15.57
C PHE A 189 10.33 -6.60 14.08
N ASP A 190 10.27 -7.79 13.48
CA ASP A 190 9.80 -7.98 12.10
C ASP A 190 8.28 -7.84 12.07
N SER A 191 7.76 -6.87 11.30
CA SER A 191 6.31 -6.77 11.11
C SER A 191 5.93 -6.00 9.86
N ARG A 192 4.72 -6.31 9.39
CA ARG A 192 4.04 -5.65 8.28
C ARG A 192 2.54 -5.59 8.59
N ASN A 193 1.80 -4.82 7.80
CA ASN A 193 0.35 -4.66 7.97
C ASN A 193 -0.04 -3.99 9.30
N ALA A 194 0.83 -3.10 9.81
CA ALA A 194 0.50 -2.31 10.97
C ALA A 194 -0.46 -1.18 10.59
N VAL A 195 -1.52 -0.99 11.38
CA VAL A 195 -2.52 0.06 11.14
C VAL A 195 -2.99 0.64 12.47
N PRO A 196 -2.60 1.89 12.79
CA PRO A 196 -3.18 2.63 13.91
C PRO A 196 -4.65 2.92 13.65
N PHE A 197 -5.44 2.98 14.72
CA PHE A 197 -6.82 3.43 14.65
C PHE A 197 -6.84 4.95 14.40
N PRO A 198 -7.75 5.45 13.56
CA PRO A 198 -7.83 6.89 13.24
C PRO A 198 -8.24 7.73 14.45
N GLU A 199 -9.02 7.13 15.35
CA GLU A 199 -9.56 7.78 16.54
C GLU A 199 -9.38 6.90 17.78
N PRO A 200 -9.24 7.51 18.97
CA PRO A 200 -9.15 6.76 20.22
C PRO A 200 -10.48 6.05 20.55
N VAL A 201 -10.39 4.84 21.06
CA VAL A 201 -11.54 4.08 21.60
C VAL A 201 -11.50 4.20 23.13
N ASN A 202 -12.53 4.78 23.73
CA ASN A 202 -12.59 5.04 25.17
C ASN A 202 -11.36 5.82 25.69
N GLY A 203 -10.89 6.80 24.92
CA GLY A 203 -9.76 7.66 25.27
C GLY A 203 -8.37 7.00 25.10
N ARG A 204 -8.29 5.82 24.51
CA ARG A 204 -7.01 5.12 24.25
C ARG A 204 -6.79 4.93 22.76
N HIS A 205 -5.55 5.10 22.33
CA HIS A 205 -5.13 4.83 20.96
C HIS A 205 -4.71 3.38 20.81
N TYR A 206 -5.01 2.79 19.66
CA TYR A 206 -4.77 1.39 19.37
C TYR A 206 -4.10 1.23 18.01
N VAL A 207 -3.37 0.13 17.86
CA VAL A 207 -2.76 -0.29 16.60
C VAL A 207 -3.01 -1.77 16.38
N LEU A 208 -3.38 -2.13 15.16
CA LEU A 208 -3.35 -3.51 14.70
C LEU A 208 -1.93 -3.84 14.26
N LEU A 209 -1.43 -4.98 14.72
CA LEU A 209 -0.14 -5.54 14.35
C LEU A 209 -0.36 -6.94 13.80
N ARG A 210 0.56 -7.40 12.94
CA ARG A 210 0.51 -8.77 12.41
C ARG A 210 1.80 -9.49 12.74
N PHE A 211 1.68 -10.48 13.62
CA PHE A 211 2.72 -11.46 13.91
C PHE A 211 2.19 -12.83 13.49
N HIS A 212 2.86 -13.49 12.56
CA HIS A 212 2.38 -14.78 12.07
C HIS A 212 2.16 -15.77 13.24
N PRO A 213 1.00 -16.46 13.31
CA PRO A 213 -0.07 -16.52 12.32
C PRO A 213 -1.23 -15.53 12.50
N ASN A 214 -1.18 -14.66 13.51
CA ASN A 214 -2.35 -13.92 13.99
C ASN A 214 -2.29 -12.40 13.72
N VAL A 215 -3.45 -11.77 13.88
CA VAL A 215 -3.59 -10.32 14.04
C VAL A 215 -3.67 -10.02 15.53
N HIS A 216 -2.95 -8.98 15.95
CA HIS A 216 -2.85 -8.54 17.33
C HIS A 216 -3.36 -7.11 17.46
N LEU A 217 -3.99 -6.80 18.59
CA LEU A 217 -4.35 -5.44 18.97
C LEU A 217 -3.42 -5.00 20.11
N ALA A 218 -2.73 -3.89 19.91
CA ALA A 218 -1.92 -3.24 20.95
C ALA A 218 -2.46 -1.83 21.21
N PHE A 219 -2.17 -1.29 22.39
CA PHE A 219 -2.48 0.09 22.73
C PHE A 219 -1.20 0.92 22.67
N LEU A 220 -1.33 2.20 22.30
CA LEU A 220 -0.23 3.15 22.27
C LEU A 220 -0.25 3.96 23.58
N GLU A 221 0.69 3.65 24.48
CA GLU A 221 0.86 4.29 25.80
C GLU A 221 1.06 5.80 25.69
N ALA A 222 1.91 6.23 24.75
CA ALA A 222 2.18 7.65 24.51
C ALA A 222 1.20 8.28 23.49
N GLY A 223 0.14 7.57 23.11
CA GLY A 223 -0.82 8.04 22.11
C GLY A 223 -0.29 7.97 20.69
N MET A 224 -0.78 8.82 19.79
CA MET A 224 -0.39 8.81 18.37
C MET A 224 1.03 9.30 18.11
N ASP A 225 1.64 10.00 19.07
CA ASP A 225 3.02 10.48 18.98
C ASP A 225 4.06 9.42 19.41
N GLN A 226 3.61 8.21 19.79
CA GLN A 226 4.47 7.08 20.15
C GLN A 226 5.22 6.52 18.95
#